data_AF-A0A831M5L6-F1
#
_entry.id   AF-A0A831M5L6-F1
#
_cell.length_a   1.000
_cell.length_b   1.000
_cell.length_c   1.000
_cell.angle_alpha   90.00
_cell.angle_beta   90.00
_cell.angle_gamma   90.00
#
_symmetry.space_group_name_H-M   'P 1'
#
loop_
_entity.id
_entity.type
_entity.pdbx_description
1 polymer ?
#
loop_
_entity_poly.entity_id
_entity_poly.type
_entity_poly.pdbx_seq_one_letter_code
_entity_poly.pdbx_strand_id
1 'polypeptide(L)'
;METDEQKLLAHFARLPAGERQTLLAFAAFLDARSGTDAVVGEPEPIPRPTQESVIAAVKRLSATYPMLDKSKVLHETSHLVTQHLMQGRAAVEVIDELEIVFRRHYEKL
;
A
#
# COMPACT_ATOMS: atom_id res chain seq x y z
N MET A 1 27.03 -3.82 -3.36
CA MET A 1 26.94 -2.41 -2.94
C MET A 1 26.16 -2.38 -1.64
N GLU A 2 26.62 -1.64 -0.64
CA GLU A 2 25.95 -1.56 0.67
C GLU A 2 24.64 -0.77 0.56
N THR A 3 23.54 -1.32 1.11
CA THR A 3 22.24 -0.65 1.09
C THR A 3 22.22 0.51 2.08
N ASP A 4 21.29 1.45 1.93
CA ASP A 4 21.23 2.61 2.81
C ASP A 4 20.81 2.23 4.24
N GLU A 5 20.05 1.15 4.41
CA GLU A 5 19.73 0.56 5.71
C GLU A 5 20.99 0.02 6.41
N GLN A 6 21.88 -0.65 5.67
CA GLN A 6 23.12 -1.19 6.21
C GLN A 6 24.05 -0.07 6.70
N LYS A 7 24.18 1.02 5.93
CA LYS A 7 24.96 2.20 6.31
C LYS A 7 24.41 2.86 7.57
N LEU A 8 23.09 3.02 7.64
CA LEU A 8 22.43 3.64 8.80
C LEU A 8 22.70 2.86 10.10
N LEU A 9 22.59 1.52 10.05
CA LEU A 9 22.88 0.66 11.20
C LEU A 9 24.35 0.73 11.63
N ALA A 10 25.28 0.76 10.66
CA ALA A 10 26.70 0.89 10.95
C ALA A 10 27.04 2.22 11.66
N HIS A 11 26.42 3.32 11.23
CA HIS A 11 26.58 4.61 11.91
C HIS A 11 25.93 4.61 13.30
N PHE A 12 24.70 4.12 13.43
CA PHE A 12 23.97 4.08 14.70
C PHE A 12 24.73 3.29 15.78
N ALA A 13 25.32 2.14 15.41
CA ALA A 13 26.10 1.31 16.34
C ALA A 13 27.31 2.05 16.94
N ARG A 14 27.89 3.01 16.22
CA ARG A 14 29.06 3.78 16.65
C ARG A 14 28.72 5.06 17.42
N LEU A 15 27.45 5.47 17.45
CA LEU A 15 27.02 6.68 18.14
C LEU A 15 26.90 6.48 19.67
N PRO A 16 27.27 7.49 20.48
CA PRO A 16 26.94 7.54 21.90
C PRO A 16 25.43 7.58 22.16
N ALA A 17 24.99 7.22 23.38
CA ALA A 17 23.58 7.10 23.73
C ALA A 17 22.76 8.38 23.47
N GLY A 18 23.31 9.57 23.76
CA GLY A 18 22.65 10.85 23.50
C GLY A 18 22.43 11.11 22.00
N GLU A 19 23.47 10.87 21.18
CA GLU A 19 23.38 11.03 19.72
C GLU A 19 22.42 10.03 19.06
N ARG A 20 22.31 8.82 19.62
CA ARG A 20 21.30 7.85 19.18
C ARG A 20 19.89 8.35 19.43
N GLN A 21 19.63 8.97 20.59
CA GLN A 21 18.33 9.57 20.88
C GLN A 21 18.03 10.72 19.92
N THR A 22 19.01 11.57 19.62
CA THR A 22 18.88 12.64 18.61
C THR A 22 18.56 12.08 17.23
N LEU A 23 19.26 11.02 16.80
CA LEU A 23 19.00 10.40 15.50
C LEU A 23 17.59 9.80 15.44
N LEU A 24 17.14 9.13 16.49
CA LEU A 24 15.77 8.58 16.57
C LEU A 24 14.72 9.68 16.58
N ALA A 25 14.95 10.76 17.32
CA ALA A 25 14.05 11.93 17.34
C ALA A 25 13.98 12.59 15.96
N PHE A 26 15.11 12.69 15.25
CA PHE A 26 15.14 13.23 13.90
C PHE A 26 14.49 12.30 12.89
N ALA A 27 14.70 10.98 12.99
CA ALA A 27 14.01 10.00 12.16
C ALA A 27 12.50 10.05 12.40
N ALA A 28 12.05 10.15 13.65
CA ALA A 28 10.63 10.32 13.99
C ALA A 28 10.07 11.66 13.49
N PHE A 29 10.85 12.75 13.56
CA PHE A 29 10.46 14.03 12.98
C PHE A 29 10.36 13.94 11.45
N LEU A 30 11.31 13.28 10.79
CA LEU A 30 11.26 13.05 9.36
C LEU A 30 10.09 12.15 8.99
N ASP A 31 9.77 11.12 9.76
CA ASP A 31 8.62 10.24 9.55
C ASP A 31 7.31 11.03 9.72
N ALA A 32 7.18 11.82 10.79
CA ALA A 32 6.04 12.69 11.04
C ALA A 32 5.91 13.85 10.03
N ARG A 33 7.02 14.38 9.50
CA ARG A 33 7.04 15.41 8.45
C ARG A 33 6.85 14.82 7.05
N SER A 34 7.36 13.63 6.82
CA SER A 34 7.01 12.78 5.67
C SER A 34 5.57 12.32 5.79
N GLY A 35 4.97 12.50 6.97
CA GLY A 35 3.58 12.84 7.22
C GLY A 35 2.83 12.92 5.92
N THR A 36 2.32 11.77 5.52
CA THR A 36 1.36 11.64 4.44
C THR A 36 0.03 12.22 4.92
N ASP A 37 0.03 13.44 5.44
CA ASP A 37 -1.00 14.43 5.18
C ASP A 37 -0.85 14.94 3.73
N ALA A 38 -0.42 14.08 2.79
CA ALA A 38 -0.93 14.19 1.45
C ALA A 38 -2.43 13.99 1.65
N VAL A 39 -3.18 15.10 1.69
CA VAL A 39 -4.64 15.17 1.65
C VAL A 39 -5.11 13.87 1.05
N VAL A 40 -5.55 12.92 1.89
CA VAL A 40 -5.82 11.56 1.42
C VAL A 40 -6.84 11.77 0.33
N GLY A 41 -6.41 11.63 -0.93
CA GLY A 41 -7.25 12.03 -2.05
C GLY A 41 -8.56 11.31 -1.87
N GLU A 42 -9.69 12.01 -1.97
CA GLU A 42 -10.96 11.29 -1.94
C GLU A 42 -10.94 10.26 -3.07
N PRO A 43 -11.37 9.02 -2.80
CA PRO A 43 -11.40 8.00 -3.85
C PRO A 43 -12.19 8.54 -5.05
N GLU A 44 -11.61 8.44 -6.25
CA GLU A 44 -12.31 8.88 -7.45
C GLU A 44 -13.53 7.97 -7.68
N PRO A 45 -14.76 8.51 -7.77
CA PRO A 45 -15.97 7.71 -7.89
C PRO A 45 -16.08 7.13 -9.31
N ILE A 46 -15.32 6.08 -9.58
CA ILE A 46 -15.35 5.34 -10.84
C ILE A 46 -16.35 4.20 -10.69
N PRO A 47 -17.53 4.27 -11.36
CA PRO A 47 -18.56 3.26 -11.19
C PRO A 47 -18.14 1.91 -11.76
N ARG A 48 -18.63 0.84 -11.13
CA ARG A 48 -18.46 -0.52 -11.62
C ARG A 48 -19.27 -0.74 -12.90
N PRO A 49 -18.66 -1.23 -14.00
CA PRO A 49 -19.39 -1.59 -15.21
C PRO A 49 -20.23 -2.85 -15.03
N THR A 50 -21.30 -3.02 -15.81
CA THR A 50 -22.26 -4.14 -15.73
C THR A 50 -21.63 -5.50 -16.01
N GLN A 51 -20.61 -5.55 -16.86
CA GLN A 51 -19.78 -6.72 -17.09
C GLN A 51 -18.33 -6.33 -16.86
N GLU A 52 -17.71 -6.92 -15.85
CA GLU A 52 -16.35 -6.59 -15.44
C GLU A 52 -15.54 -7.87 -15.24
N SER A 53 -14.31 -7.89 -15.77
CA SER A 53 -13.33 -8.94 -15.48
C SER A 53 -12.52 -8.57 -14.24
N VAL A 54 -11.97 -9.55 -13.54
CA VAL A 54 -11.14 -9.31 -12.34
C VAL A 54 -9.96 -8.38 -12.64
N ILE A 55 -9.33 -8.51 -13.80
CA ILE A 55 -8.22 -7.63 -14.23
C ILE A 55 -8.71 -6.19 -14.45
N ALA A 56 -9.90 -6.02 -15.05
CA ALA A 56 -10.50 -4.70 -15.23
C ALA A 56 -10.84 -4.06 -13.88
N ALA A 57 -11.33 -4.84 -12.91
CA ALA A 57 -11.60 -4.36 -11.56
C ALA A 57 -10.34 -3.91 -10.83
N VAL A 58 -9.23 -4.67 -10.90
CA VAL A 58 -7.94 -4.23 -10.31
C VAL A 58 -7.50 -2.91 -10.92
N LYS A 59 -7.65 -2.73 -12.24
CA LYS A 59 -7.31 -1.48 -12.93
C LYS A 59 -8.22 -0.33 -12.48
N ARG A 60 -9.53 -0.55 -12.39
CA ARG A 60 -10.52 0.43 -11.91
C ARG A 60 -10.22 0.83 -10.47
N LEU A 61 -10.05 -0.13 -9.56
CA LEU A 61 -9.79 0.14 -8.14
C LEU A 61 -8.45 0.83 -7.92
N SER A 62 -7.43 0.51 -8.71
CA SER A 62 -6.16 1.24 -8.70
C SER A 62 -6.30 2.69 -9.15
N ALA A 63 -7.29 3.00 -9.99
CA ALA A 63 -7.60 4.37 -10.41
C ALA A 63 -8.53 5.08 -9.41
N THR A 64 -9.44 4.36 -8.75
CA THR A 64 -10.26 4.86 -7.65
C THR A 64 -9.42 5.24 -6.44
N TYR A 65 -8.35 4.49 -6.16
CA TYR A 65 -7.47 4.74 -5.01
C TYR A 65 -6.03 5.06 -5.46
N PRO A 66 -5.78 6.20 -6.14
CA PRO A 66 -4.46 6.54 -6.65
C PRO A 66 -3.45 6.84 -5.52
N MET A 67 -3.94 7.15 -4.33
CA MET A 67 -3.18 7.42 -3.11
C MET A 67 -2.64 6.16 -2.42
N LEU A 68 -3.15 4.96 -2.78
CA LEU A 68 -2.67 3.72 -2.20
C LEU A 68 -1.34 3.28 -2.82
N ASP A 69 -0.42 2.84 -1.97
CA ASP A 69 0.81 2.18 -2.41
C ASP A 69 0.47 0.86 -3.09
N LYS A 70 0.61 0.85 -4.43
CA LYS A 70 0.31 -0.30 -5.27
C LYS A 70 1.05 -1.56 -4.83
N SER A 71 2.24 -1.44 -4.25
CA SER A 71 3.01 -2.61 -3.78
C SER A 71 2.36 -3.31 -2.59
N LYS A 72 1.76 -2.54 -1.66
CA LYS A 72 1.06 -3.06 -0.48
C LYS A 72 -0.24 -3.77 -0.85
N VAL A 73 -0.96 -3.24 -1.84
CA VAL A 73 -2.23 -3.79 -2.31
C VAL A 73 -2.00 -4.97 -3.28
N LEU A 74 -0.87 -5.01 -4.00
CA LEU A 74 -0.58 -6.06 -4.99
C LEU A 74 -0.50 -7.47 -4.39
N HIS A 75 0.03 -7.61 -3.16
CA HIS A 75 0.24 -8.92 -2.56
C HIS A 75 -1.09 -9.64 -2.30
N GLU A 76 -2.06 -8.96 -1.68
CA GLU A 76 -3.39 -9.51 -1.41
C GLU A 76 -4.22 -9.66 -2.69
N THR A 77 -4.13 -8.71 -3.62
CA THR A 77 -4.88 -8.78 -4.89
C THR A 77 -4.37 -9.90 -5.80
N SER A 78 -3.06 -10.19 -5.81
CA SER A 78 -2.49 -11.28 -6.60
C SER A 78 -3.06 -12.64 -6.19
N HIS A 79 -3.22 -12.88 -4.89
CA HIS A 79 -3.81 -14.12 -4.38
C HIS A 79 -5.26 -14.30 -4.87
N LEU A 80 -6.06 -13.24 -4.84
CA LEU A 80 -7.45 -13.25 -5.32
C LEU A 80 -7.54 -13.49 -6.83
N VAL A 81 -6.65 -12.87 -7.61
CA VAL A 81 -6.56 -13.10 -9.07
C VAL A 81 -6.14 -14.54 -9.37
N THR A 82 -5.17 -15.09 -8.65
CA THR A 82 -4.75 -16.49 -8.80
C THR A 82 -5.88 -17.45 -8.46
N GLN A 83 -6.66 -17.21 -7.40
CA GLN A 83 -7.83 -18.03 -7.09
C GLN A 83 -8.89 -17.98 -8.19
N HIS A 84 -9.16 -16.82 -8.77
CA HIS A 84 -10.08 -16.71 -9.91
C HIS A 84 -9.61 -17.58 -11.09
N LEU A 85 -8.32 -17.46 -11.46
CA LEU A 85 -7.75 -18.15 -12.62
C LEU A 85 -7.59 -19.66 -12.41
N MET A 86 -7.21 -20.10 -11.21
CA MET A 86 -6.89 -21.51 -10.93
C MET A 86 -8.10 -22.29 -10.41
N GLN A 87 -8.98 -21.67 -9.63
CA GLN A 87 -10.12 -22.34 -8.98
C GLN A 87 -11.46 -22.04 -9.66
N GLY A 88 -11.47 -21.17 -10.68
CA GLY A 88 -12.68 -20.83 -11.43
C GLY A 88 -13.73 -20.07 -10.62
N ARG A 89 -13.31 -19.37 -9.56
CA ARG A 89 -14.22 -18.55 -8.73
C ARG A 89 -14.94 -17.52 -9.59
N ALA A 90 -16.19 -17.22 -9.27
CA ALA A 90 -16.97 -16.26 -10.03
C ALA A 90 -16.30 -14.86 -10.00
N ALA A 91 -16.22 -14.20 -11.16
CA ALA A 91 -15.61 -12.88 -11.25
C ALA A 91 -16.27 -11.87 -10.30
N VAL A 92 -17.60 -11.96 -10.12
CA VAL A 92 -18.36 -11.06 -9.24
C VAL A 92 -17.88 -11.13 -7.80
N GLU A 93 -17.75 -12.34 -7.24
CA GLU A 93 -17.31 -12.55 -5.86
C GLU A 93 -15.89 -12.03 -5.62
N VAL A 94 -14.99 -12.32 -6.57
CA VAL A 94 -13.59 -11.88 -6.48
C VAL A 94 -13.49 -10.36 -6.54
N ILE A 95 -14.31 -9.72 -7.38
CA ILE A 95 -14.37 -8.25 -7.47
C ILE A 95 -14.89 -7.64 -6.16
N ASP A 96 -15.92 -8.21 -5.55
CA ASP A 96 -16.45 -7.73 -4.27
C ASP A 96 -15.39 -7.80 -3.16
N GLU A 97 -14.61 -8.89 -3.12
CA GLU A 97 -13.48 -9.03 -2.20
C GLU A 97 -12.37 -8.01 -2.47
N LEU A 98 -12.04 -7.76 -3.74
CA LEU A 98 -11.07 -6.73 -4.13
C LEU A 98 -11.53 -5.35 -3.65
N GLU A 99 -12.81 -5.01 -3.76
CA GLU A 99 -13.35 -3.72 -3.28
C GLU A 99 -13.17 -3.55 -1.77
N ILE A 100 -13.39 -4.62 -0.99
CA ILE A 100 -13.16 -4.62 0.46
C ILE A 100 -11.68 -4.43 0.79
N VAL A 101 -10.79 -5.14 0.07
CA VAL A 101 -9.34 -5.03 0.27
C VAL A 101 -8.89 -3.58 0.04
N PHE A 102 -9.25 -2.99 -1.11
CA PHE A 102 -8.87 -1.61 -1.42
C PHE A 102 -9.42 -0.61 -0.39
N ARG A 103 -10.69 -0.73 0.01
CA ARG A 103 -11.28 0.12 1.05
C ARG A 103 -10.55 -0.01 2.38
N ARG A 104 -10.24 -1.24 2.82
CA ARG A 104 -9.54 -1.50 4.07
C ARG A 104 -8.12 -0.93 4.07
N HIS A 105 -7.42 -0.96 2.93
CA HIS A 105 -6.11 -0.32 2.80
C HIS A 105 -6.24 1.21 2.85
N TYR A 106 -7.30 1.77 2.26
CA TYR A 106 -7.60 3.21 2.34
C TYR A 106 -7.94 3.67 3.76
N GLU A 107 -8.77 2.93 4.50
CA GLU A 107 -9.13 3.24 5.90
C GLU A 107 -7.97 3.15 6.89
N LYS A 108 -6.85 2.53 6.47
CA LYS A 108 -5.63 2.37 7.28
C LYS A 108 -4.53 3.39 6.94
N LEU A 109 -4.73 4.22 5.92
CA LEU A 109 -3.86 5.38 5.65
C LEU A 109 -3.95 6.35 6.83
#